data_AF-A0A154IA46-F1
#
_entry.id   AF-A0A154IA46-F1
#
_cell.length_a   1.000
_cell.length_b   1.000
_cell.length_c   1.000
_cell.angle_alpha   90.00
_cell.angle_beta   90.00
_cell.angle_gamma   90.00
#
_symmetry.space_group_name_H-M   'P 1'
#
loop_
_entity.id
_entity.type
_entity.pdbx_description
1 polymer ?
#
loop_
_entity_poly.entity_id
_entity_poly.type
_entity_poly.pdbx_seq_one_letter_code
_entity_poly.pdbx_strand_id
1 'polypeptide(L)'
;MPAALAEINRVEASIKVALGDVAKINATPAFRLDEKLKADPALLEEFKKDPMGMAAREGFVIPPGFHIHFINENNEYFPPEGDAISQLQRGKTLPVWGRVEIRFAVGPGCIAACGICW
;
A
#
# COMPACT_ATOMS: atom_id res chain seq x y z
N MET A 1 -6.17 7.89 29.43
CA MET A 1 -7.20 6.90 29.00
C MET A 1 -8.19 7.45 27.96
N PRO A 2 -8.82 8.63 28.13
CA PRO A 2 -9.82 9.12 27.15
C PRO A 2 -9.26 9.40 25.75
N ALA A 3 -8.03 9.94 25.66
CA ALA A 3 -7.39 10.26 24.38
C ALA A 3 -7.00 9.02 23.55
N ALA A 4 -6.58 7.93 24.20
CA ALA A 4 -6.22 6.69 23.52
C ALA A 4 -7.46 6.00 22.92
N LEU A 5 -8.58 5.99 23.65
CA LEU A 5 -9.84 5.44 23.14
C LEU A 5 -10.40 6.24 21.97
N ALA A 6 -10.32 7.58 22.03
CA ALA A 6 -10.70 8.43 20.91
C ALA A 6 -9.86 8.16 19.66
N GLU A 7 -8.55 7.95 19.83
CA GLU A 7 -7.65 7.64 18.72
C GLU A 7 -7.90 6.24 18.15
N ILE A 8 -8.15 5.23 19.00
CA ILE A 8 -8.54 3.88 18.55
C ILE A 8 -9.83 3.95 17.72
N ASN A 9 -10.84 4.68 18.18
CA ASN A 9 -12.10 4.83 17.45
C ASN A 9 -11.91 5.55 16.11
N ARG A 10 -10.99 6.54 16.05
CA ARG A 10 -10.61 7.22 14.80
C ARG A 10 -9.97 6.23 13.82
N VAL A 11 -9.01 5.43 14.28
CA VAL A 11 -8.35 4.40 13.46
C VAL A 11 -9.37 3.37 12.96
N GLU A 12 -10.26 2.87 13.81
CA GLU A 12 -11.31 1.93 13.43
C GLU A 12 -12.24 2.53 12.34
N ALA A 13 -12.65 3.78 12.50
CA ALA A 13 -13.46 4.48 11.50
C ALA A 13 -12.72 4.59 10.15
N SER A 14 -11.43 4.94 10.17
CA SER A 14 -10.60 4.99 8.95
C SER A 14 -10.48 3.61 8.29
N ILE A 15 -10.31 2.53 9.06
CA ILE A 15 -10.25 1.16 8.52
C ILE A 15 -11.56 0.82 7.80
N LYS A 16 -12.71 1.12 8.39
CA LYS A 16 -14.03 0.85 7.78
C LYS A 16 -14.20 1.60 6.45
N VAL A 17 -13.76 2.85 6.38
CA VAL A 17 -13.76 3.63 5.14
C VAL A 17 -12.84 2.99 4.10
N ALA A 18 -11.59 2.66 4.47
CA ALA A 18 -10.63 2.03 3.58
C ALA A 18 -11.16 0.70 3.01
N LEU A 19 -11.75 -0.16 3.84
CA LEU A 19 -12.37 -1.41 3.38
C LEU A 19 -13.54 -1.17 2.41
N GLY A 20 -14.35 -0.16 2.67
CA GLY A 20 -15.45 0.24 1.78
C GLY A 20 -14.96 0.74 0.42
N ASP A 21 -13.84 1.45 0.37
CA ASP A 21 -13.24 1.91 -0.88
C ASP A 21 -12.57 0.77 -1.65
N VAL A 22 -11.99 -0.18 -0.93
CA VAL A 22 -11.32 -1.35 -1.51
C VAL A 22 -12.30 -2.28 -2.19
N ALA A 23 -13.51 -2.42 -1.65
CA ALA A 23 -14.59 -3.17 -2.30
C ALA A 23 -14.97 -2.62 -3.69
N LYS A 24 -14.59 -1.37 -4.02
CA LYS A 24 -14.88 -0.72 -5.29
C LYS A 24 -13.73 -0.84 -6.31
N ILE A 25 -12.58 -1.37 -5.90
CA ILE A 25 -11.39 -1.44 -6.73
C ILE A 25 -11.54 -2.55 -7.79
N ASN A 26 -11.37 -2.20 -9.07
CA ASN A 26 -11.08 -3.20 -10.08
C ASN A 26 -9.61 -3.61 -9.98
N ALA A 27 -9.35 -4.80 -9.45
CA ALA A 27 -8.00 -5.31 -9.22
C ALA A 27 -7.30 -5.85 -10.48
N THR A 28 -8.04 -6.10 -11.57
CA THR A 28 -7.48 -6.72 -12.80
C THR A 28 -6.26 -5.98 -13.34
N PRO A 29 -6.26 -4.64 -13.43
CA PRO A 29 -5.08 -3.87 -13.84
C PRO A 29 -3.87 -4.03 -12.91
N ALA A 30 -4.09 -4.19 -11.60
CA ALA A 30 -2.99 -4.39 -10.65
C ALA A 30 -2.26 -5.72 -10.87
N PHE A 31 -2.99 -6.80 -11.16
CA PHE A 31 -2.38 -8.09 -11.48
C PHE A 31 -1.56 -8.04 -12.78
N ARG A 32 -2.03 -7.31 -13.80
CA ARG A 32 -1.27 -7.13 -15.05
C ARG A 32 -0.02 -6.27 -14.83
N LEU A 33 -0.13 -5.23 -14.02
CA LEU A 33 1.03 -4.41 -13.65
C LEU A 33 2.06 -5.23 -12.87
N ASP A 34 1.62 -6.06 -11.93
CA ASP A 34 2.47 -7.01 -11.20
C ASP A 34 3.29 -7.92 -12.15
N GLU A 35 2.64 -8.53 -13.14
CA GLU A 35 3.31 -9.34 -14.15
C GLU A 35 4.34 -8.54 -14.99
N LYS A 36 3.97 -7.32 -15.42
CA LYS A 36 4.85 -6.46 -16.22
C LYS A 36 6.10 -6.04 -15.44
N LEU A 37 5.95 -5.62 -14.18
CA LEU A 37 7.08 -5.18 -13.35
C LEU A 37 8.07 -6.30 -13.05
N LYS A 38 7.61 -7.55 -12.98
CA LYS A 38 8.49 -8.73 -12.84
C LYS A 38 9.27 -9.00 -14.12
N ALA A 39 8.61 -8.82 -15.27
CA ALA A 39 9.20 -9.13 -16.57
C ALA A 39 10.14 -8.03 -17.10
N ASP A 40 9.97 -6.78 -16.65
CA ASP A 40 10.69 -5.63 -17.19
C ASP A 40 11.35 -4.78 -16.08
N PRO A 41 12.67 -4.96 -15.84
CA PRO A 41 13.42 -4.15 -14.89
C PRO A 41 13.45 -2.65 -15.20
N ALA A 42 13.39 -2.26 -16.49
CA ALA A 42 13.38 -0.84 -16.86
C ALA A 42 12.04 -0.20 -16.47
N LEU A 43 10.93 -0.93 -16.68
CA LEU A 43 9.62 -0.51 -16.21
C LEU A 43 9.58 -0.39 -14.68
N LEU A 44 10.24 -1.30 -13.96
CA LEU A 44 10.35 -1.21 -12.50
C LEU A 44 11.11 0.06 -12.04
N GLU A 45 12.17 0.48 -12.74
CA GLU A 45 12.86 1.74 -12.44
C GLU A 45 12.01 2.98 -12.73
N GLU A 46 11.12 2.92 -13.73
CA GLU A 46 10.13 3.96 -13.95
C GLU A 46 9.05 3.96 -12.87
N PHE A 47 8.57 2.79 -12.47
CA PHE A 47 7.59 2.63 -11.40
C PHE A 47 8.06 3.26 -10.10
N LYS A 48 9.32 3.04 -9.71
CA LYS A 48 9.91 3.60 -8.48
C LYS A 48 9.85 5.13 -8.42
N LYS A 49 9.82 5.82 -9.57
CA LYS A 49 9.80 7.29 -9.65
C LYS A 49 8.39 7.84 -9.50
N ASP A 50 7.39 7.12 -10.01
CA ASP A 50 5.98 7.52 -9.97
C ASP A 50 5.04 6.29 -9.95
N PRO A 51 4.90 5.61 -8.79
CA PRO A 51 4.06 4.41 -8.67
C PRO A 51 2.60 4.69 -9.02
N MET A 52 2.09 5.84 -8.58
CA MET A 52 0.70 6.26 -8.75
C MET A 52 0.38 6.57 -10.21
N GLY A 53 1.21 7.37 -10.88
CA GLY A 53 1.01 7.70 -12.28
C GLY A 53 1.24 6.50 -13.19
N MET A 54 2.13 5.56 -12.85
CA MET A 54 2.25 4.31 -13.59
C MET A 54 1.01 3.42 -13.42
N ALA A 55 0.54 3.21 -12.18
CA ALA A 55 -0.68 2.47 -11.92
C ALA A 55 -1.89 3.05 -12.67
N ALA A 56 -2.05 4.38 -12.65
CA ALA A 56 -3.13 5.06 -13.36
C ALA A 56 -3.05 4.89 -14.89
N ARG A 57 -1.84 4.95 -15.48
CA ARG A 57 -1.62 4.69 -16.92
C ARG A 57 -2.06 3.28 -17.35
N GLU A 58 -1.94 2.32 -16.44
CA GLU A 58 -2.35 0.92 -16.66
C GLU A 58 -3.84 0.68 -16.34
N GLY A 59 -4.57 1.72 -15.92
CA GLY A 59 -5.97 1.64 -15.55
C GLY A 59 -6.22 1.16 -14.11
N PHE A 60 -5.17 1.03 -13.30
CA PHE A 60 -5.30 0.76 -11.87
C PHE A 60 -5.53 2.08 -11.11
N VAL A 61 -6.81 2.41 -10.90
CA VAL A 61 -7.21 3.61 -10.16
C VAL A 61 -7.49 3.22 -8.71
N ILE A 62 -6.67 3.73 -7.80
CA ILE A 62 -6.86 3.56 -6.36
C ILE A 62 -7.51 4.80 -5.73
N PRO A 63 -8.20 4.64 -4.59
CA PRO A 63 -8.80 5.76 -3.88
C PRO A 63 -7.76 6.80 -3.42
N PRO A 64 -8.14 8.08 -3.30
CA PRO A 64 -7.27 9.09 -2.69
C PRO A 64 -6.80 8.69 -1.29
N GLY A 65 -5.57 9.06 -0.94
CA GLY A 65 -4.97 8.72 0.35
C GLY A 65 -4.26 7.37 0.39
N PHE A 66 -4.34 6.57 -0.68
CA PHE A 66 -3.53 5.37 -0.84
C PHE A 66 -2.19 5.69 -1.49
N HIS A 67 -1.14 4.97 -1.10
CA HIS A 67 0.12 4.88 -1.85
C HIS A 67 0.32 3.44 -2.34
N ILE A 68 1.15 3.26 -3.37
CA ILE A 68 1.40 1.95 -4.00
C ILE A 68 2.88 1.59 -3.90
N HIS A 69 3.13 0.32 -3.62
CA HIS A 69 4.43 -0.33 -3.77
C HIS A 69 4.33 -1.55 -4.69
N PHE A 70 5.41 -1.87 -5.37
CA PHE A 70 5.68 -3.22 -5.83
C PHE A 70 6.51 -3.93 -4.76
N ILE A 71 6.15 -5.17 -4.44
CA ILE A 71 6.86 -6.00 -3.48
C ILE A 71 7.41 -7.19 -4.25
N ASN A 72 8.71 -7.44 -4.21
CA ASN A 72 9.30 -8.59 -4.92
C ASN A 72 9.17 -9.90 -4.11
N GLU A 73 9.76 -10.97 -4.63
CA GLU A 73 9.75 -12.30 -4.01
C GLU A 73 10.49 -12.37 -2.66
N ASN A 74 11.38 -11.42 -2.39
CA ASN A 74 12.11 -11.29 -1.13
C ASN A 74 11.40 -10.36 -0.13
N ASN A 75 10.16 -9.96 -0.43
CA ASN A 75 9.35 -9.02 0.36
C ASN A 75 10.00 -7.62 0.48
N GLU A 76 10.82 -7.24 -0.51
CA GLU A 76 11.39 -5.89 -0.62
C GLU A 76 10.41 -4.95 -1.32
N TYR A 77 10.23 -3.76 -0.75
CA TYR A 77 9.30 -2.76 -1.25
C TYR A 77 9.98 -1.84 -2.27
N PHE A 78 9.26 -1.49 -3.33
CA PHE A 78 9.70 -0.57 -4.38
C PHE A 78 8.58 0.44 -4.67
N PRO A 79 8.82 1.75 -4.47
CA PRO A 79 9.97 2.33 -3.78
C PRO A 79 10.09 1.78 -2.34
N PRO A 80 11.30 1.78 -1.75
CA PRO A 80 11.48 1.28 -0.40
C PRO A 80 10.62 2.06 0.57
N GLU A 81 9.83 1.33 1.35
CA GLU A 81 9.30 1.85 2.60
C GLU A 81 10.48 1.95 3.58
N GLY A 82 10.50 2.97 4.44
CA GLY A 82 11.46 3.01 5.55
C GLY A 82 11.46 1.69 6.33
N ASP A 83 12.54 1.39 7.04
CA ASP A 83 12.71 0.05 7.62
C ASP A 83 11.55 -0.34 8.54
N ALA A 84 11.21 -1.63 8.57
CA ALA A 84 10.09 -2.16 9.35
C ALA A 84 10.22 -1.82 10.85
N ILE A 85 11.44 -1.68 11.35
CA ILE A 85 11.71 -1.28 12.74
C ILE A 85 11.29 0.18 12.94
N SER A 86 11.62 1.09 12.03
CA SER A 86 11.21 2.50 12.07
C SER A 86 9.68 2.66 12.04
N GLN A 87 8.98 1.85 11.24
CA GLN A 87 7.51 1.87 11.24
C GLN A 87 6.92 1.35 12.56
N LEU A 88 7.45 0.24 13.09
CA LEU A 88 7.05 -0.28 14.40
C LEU A 88 7.43 0.68 15.54
N GLN A 89 8.54 1.40 15.41
CA GLN A 89 8.98 2.42 16.36
C GLN A 89 8.12 3.68 16.33
N ARG A 90 7.49 4.03 15.20
CA ARG A 90 6.41 5.04 15.20
C ARG A 90 5.26 4.63 16.10
N GLY A 91 4.95 3.33 16.18
CA GLY A 91 4.02 2.81 17.19
C GLY A 91 4.51 2.84 18.63
N LYS A 92 5.80 3.14 18.87
CA LYS A 92 6.34 3.43 20.20
C LYS A 92 6.31 4.90 20.56
N THR A 93 6.33 5.80 19.56
CA THR A 93 6.28 7.26 19.77
C THR A 93 4.87 7.83 19.65
N LEU A 94 3.98 7.16 18.94
CA LEU A 94 2.56 7.46 18.86
C LEU A 94 1.76 6.62 19.86
N PRO A 95 0.67 7.15 20.44
CA PRO A 95 -0.18 6.41 21.35
C PRO A 95 -0.92 5.23 20.68
N VAL A 96 -1.05 5.25 19.34
CA VAL A 96 -1.67 4.20 18.53
C VAL A 96 -0.96 4.14 17.16
N TRP A 97 -0.74 2.95 16.63
CA TRP A 97 -0.26 2.69 15.27
C TRP A 97 -1.28 1.83 14.53
N GLY A 98 -1.48 2.09 13.24
CA GLY A 98 -2.39 1.33 12.41
C GLY A 98 -1.87 1.24 10.98
N ARG A 99 -2.10 0.09 10.34
CA ARG A 99 -1.80 -0.13 8.93
C ARG A 99 -2.95 -0.89 8.27
N VAL A 100 -3.36 -0.42 7.10
CA VAL A 100 -4.25 -1.17 6.19
C VAL A 100 -3.54 -1.24 4.85
N GLU A 101 -3.09 -2.43 4.50
CA GLU A 101 -2.43 -2.76 3.24
C GLU A 101 -3.19 -3.87 2.55
N ILE A 102 -3.36 -3.75 1.23
CA ILE A 102 -3.94 -4.79 0.37
C ILE A 102 -2.94 -5.16 -0.70
N ARG A 103 -2.75 -6.46 -0.89
CA ARG A 103 -1.79 -7.03 -1.84
C ARG A 103 -2.53 -7.71 -2.99
N PHE A 104 -2.16 -7.35 -4.21
CA PHE A 104 -2.64 -7.91 -5.47
C PHE A 104 -1.50 -8.70 -6.11
N ALA A 105 -1.56 -10.03 -6.05
CA ALA A 105 -0.47 -10.92 -6.44
C ALA A 105 -0.89 -11.98 -7.47
N VAL A 106 -0.06 -12.21 -8.48
CA VAL A 106 -0.05 -13.43 -9.30
C VAL A 106 1.38 -13.98 -9.33
N GLY A 107 1.61 -15.10 -8.66
CA GLY A 107 2.97 -15.66 -8.50
C GLY A 107 3.81 -14.92 -7.42
N PRO A 108 5.14 -15.01 -7.47
CA PRO A 108 6.00 -14.38 -6.46
C PRO A 108 6.05 -12.86 -6.64
N GLY A 109 5.88 -12.10 -5.55
CA GLY A 109 5.74 -10.64 -5.56
C GLY A 109 4.30 -10.15 -5.78
N CYS A 110 4.05 -8.86 -5.53
CA CYS A 110 2.73 -8.26 -5.63
C CYS A 110 2.74 -6.73 -5.75
N ILE A 111 1.64 -6.15 -6.23
CA ILE A 111 1.32 -4.75 -6.00
C ILE A 111 0.65 -4.60 -4.63
N ALA A 112 1.15 -3.71 -3.78
CA ALA A 112 0.56 -3.36 -2.50
C ALA A 112 -0.01 -1.95 -2.53
N ALA A 113 -1.25 -1.77 -2.05
CA ALA A 113 -1.87 -0.47 -1.84
C ALA A 113 -2.13 -0.26 -0.34
N CYS A 114 -1.55 0.81 0.23
CA CYS A 114 -1.71 1.14 1.65
C CYS A 114 -2.54 2.42 1.79
N GLY A 115 -3.69 2.33 2.46
CA GLY A 115 -4.58 3.47 2.72
C GLY A 115 -4.43 4.08 4.11
N ILE A 116 -3.74 3.36 5.01
CA ILE A 116 -3.46 3.78 6.38
C ILE A 116 -2.02 3.34 6.70
N CYS A 117 -1.16 4.29 7.08
CA CYS A 117 0.26 4.10 7.37
C CYS A 117 0.82 5.28 8.21
N TRP A 118 0.50 5.33 9.51
CA TRP A 118 0.96 6.40 10.42
C TRP A 118 1.93 5.88 11.46
#